data_AF-A0A2C9CGR3-F1
#
_entry.id   AF-A0A2C9CGR3-F1
#
_cell.length_a   1.000
_cell.length_b   1.000
_cell.length_c   1.000
_cell.angle_alpha   90.00
_cell.angle_beta   90.00
_cell.angle_gamma   90.00
#
_symmetry.space_group_name_H-M   'P 1'
#
loop_
_entity.id
_entity.type
_entity.pdbx_description
1 polymer ?
#
loop_
_entity_poly.entity_id
_entity_poly.type
_entity_poly.pdbx_seq_one_letter_code
_entity_poly.pdbx_strand_id
1 'polypeptide(L)' 'MNYNPVKITVEEIKHILPRLSRCQIIELDQRIHEYLETSLLTRASETAFSEWEDPEEDLYNTDV' A
#
# COMPACT_ATOMS: atom_id res chain seq x y z
N MET A 1 12.35 10.54 10.29
CA MET A 1 12.90 9.17 10.18
C MET A 1 13.63 9.08 8.85
N ASN A 2 14.91 8.70 8.87
CA ASN A 2 15.74 8.67 7.66
C ASN A 2 15.38 7.41 6.86
N TYR A 3 14.44 7.52 5.94
CA TYR A 3 14.07 6.42 5.04
C TYR A 3 15.20 6.28 4.02
N ASN A 4 16.20 5.46 4.31
CA ASN A 4 17.16 5.05 3.29
C ASN A 4 16.39 4.15 2.32
N PRO A 5 16.20 4.53 1.05
CA PRO A 5 15.65 3.61 0.06
C PRO A 5 16.73 2.57 -0.18
N VAL A 6 16.68 1.47 0.57
CA VAL A 6 17.52 0.32 0.28
C VAL A 6 17.11 -0.13 -1.12
N LYS A 7 17.96 0.12 -2.12
CA LYS A 7 17.78 -0.39 -3.48
C LYS A 7 17.99 -1.90 -3.43
N ILE A 8 16.99 -2.62 -2.95
CA ILE A 8 16.92 -4.07 -3.03
C ILE A 8 16.18 -4.39 -4.33
N THR A 9 16.86 -5.12 -5.20
CA THR A 9 16.29 -5.65 -6.44
C THR A 9 15.52 -6.94 -6.14
N VAL A 10 14.55 -7.27 -7.01
CA VAL A 10 13.79 -8.53 -6.90
C VAL A 10 14.70 -9.75 -6.93
N GLU A 11 15.79 -9.69 -7.69
CA GLU A 11 16.74 -10.80 -7.82
C GLU A 11 17.51 -11.04 -6.51
N GLU A 12 17.89 -9.98 -5.80
CA GLU A 12 18.50 -10.08 -4.48
C GLU A 12 17.54 -10.69 -3.46
N ILE A 13 16.25 -10.33 -3.50
CA ILE A 13 15.22 -10.95 -2.64
C ILE A 13 15.13 -12.44 -2.92
N LYS A 14 15.09 -12.86 -4.18
CA LYS A 14 15.06 -14.28 -4.57
C LYS A 14 16.28 -15.05 -4.08
N HIS A 15 17.46 -14.42 -4.01
CA HIS A 15 18.66 -15.05 -3.47
C HIS A 15 18.67 -15.14 -1.95
N ILE A 16 18.00 -14.22 -1.25
CA ILE A 16 17.92 -14.17 0.21
C ILE A 16 16.82 -15.11 0.73
N LEU A 17 15.68 -15.20 0.05
CA LEU A 17 14.51 -15.96 0.49
C LEU A 17 14.82 -17.41 0.91
N PRO A 18 15.61 -18.19 0.12
CA PRO A 18 15.95 -19.57 0.46
C PRO A 18 16.87 -19.71 1.68
N ARG A 19 17.54 -18.63 2.09
CA ARG A 19 18.44 -18.60 3.27
C ARG A 19 17.70 -18.32 4.57
N LEU A 20 16.44 -17.90 4.48
CA LEU A 20 15.60 -17.65 5.64
C LEU A 20 15.10 -18.96 6.23
N SER A 21 14.95 -18.99 7.55
CA SER A 21 14.24 -20.09 8.21
C SER A 21 12.75 -20.06 7.86
N ARG A 22 12.07 -21.20 8.00
CA ARG A 22 10.62 -21.29 7.76
C ARG A 22 9.83 -20.23 8.53
N CYS A 23 10.17 -19.99 9.80
CA CYS A 23 9.48 -18.98 10.62
C CYS A 23 9.68 -17.56 10.07
N GLN A 24 10.88 -17.22 9.62
CA GLN A 24 11.18 -15.93 9.03
C GLN A 24 10.46 -15.72 7.69
N ILE A 25 10.30 -16.79 6.89
CA ILE A 25 9.53 -16.72 5.65
C ILE A 25 8.05 -16.44 5.95
N ILE A 26 7.47 -17.12 6.95
CA ILE A 26 6.08 -16.90 7.36
C ILE A 26 5.88 -15.48 7.90
N GLU A 27 6.79 -14.98 8.73
CA GLU A 27 6.72 -13.61 9.25
C GLU A 27 6.86 -12.56 8.14
N LEU A 28 7.75 -12.80 7.17
CA LEU A 28 7.92 -11.92 6.01
C LEU A 28 6.65 -11.90 5.15
N ASP A 29 6.04 -13.06 4.91
CA ASP A 29 4.80 -13.19 4.17
C ASP A 29 3.65 -12.41 4.84
N GLN A 30 3.49 -12.55 6.16
CA GLN A 30 2.48 -11.81 6.93
C GLN A 30 2.66 -10.29 6.79
N ARG A 31 3.88 -9.78 6.97
CA ARG A 31 4.16 -8.34 6.83
C ARG A 31 3.88 -7.80 5.43
N ILE A 32 4.19 -8.59 4.40
CA ILE A 32 3.89 -8.19 3.01
C ILE A 32 2.37 -8.08 2.81
N HIS A 33 1.60 -9.05 3.29
CA HIS A 33 0.14 -9.02 3.19
C HIS A 33 -0.47 -7.84 3.95
N GLU A 34 -0.03 -7.58 5.18
CA GLU A 34 -0.51 -6.42 5.98
C GLU A 34 -0.24 -5.09 5.27
N TYR A 35 0.95 -4.93 4.68
CA TYR A 35 1.29 -3.74 3.92
C TYR A 35 0.41 -3.56 2.68
N LEU A 36 0.19 -4.64 1.91
CA LEU A 36 -0.64 -4.59 0.71
C LEU A 36 -2.10 -4.32 1.04
N GLU A 37 -2.65 -4.94 2.09
CA GLU A 37 -4.00 -4.68 2.57
C GLU A 37 -4.18 -3.22 2.98
N THR A 38 -3.23 -2.68 3.75
CA THR A 38 -3.24 -1.27 4.14
C THR A 38 -3.22 -0.37 2.91
N SER A 39 -2.32 -0.63 1.95
CA SER A 39 -2.22 0.17 0.72
C SER A 39 -3.49 0.12 -0.13
N LEU A 40 -4.16 -1.04 -0.20
CA LEU A 40 -5.42 -1.20 -0.92
C LEU A 40 -6.55 -0.41 -0.25
N LEU A 41 -6.65 -0.50 1.08
CA LEU A 41 -7.66 0.23 1.85
C LEU A 41 -7.46 1.74 1.74
N THR A 42 -6.20 2.21 1.83
CA THR A 42 -5.87 3.63 1.64
C THR A 42 -6.30 4.12 0.26
N ARG A 43 -5.94 3.39 -0.81
CA ARG A 43 -6.29 3.78 -2.17
C ARG A 43 -7.81 3.78 -2.42
N ALA A 44 -8.53 2.80 -1.87
CA ALA A 44 -9.99 2.76 -1.95
C ALA A 44 -10.62 3.96 -1.22
N SER A 45 -10.07 4.33 -0.06
CA SER A 45 -10.51 5.51 0.69
C SER A 45 -10.26 6.80 -0.08
N GLU A 46 -9.05 6.98 -0.64
CA GLU A 46 -8.71 8.14 -1.48
C GLU A 46 -9.66 8.29 -2.68
N THR A 47 -10.00 7.17 -3.31
CA THR A 47 -10.94 7.16 -4.44
C THR A 47 -12.34 7.59 -3.98
N ALA A 48 -12.85 7.01 -2.90
CA ALA A 48 -14.16 7.36 -2.36
C ALA A 48 -14.24 8.82 -1.88
N PHE A 49 -13.17 9.35 -1.28
CA PHE A 49 -13.10 10.77 -0.92
C PHE A 49 -13.06 11.67 -2.16
N SER A 50 -12.31 11.29 -3.19
CA SER A 50 -12.26 12.06 -4.43
C SER A 50 -13.61 12.10 -5.16
N GLU A 51 -14.38 11.01 -5.13
CA GLU A 51 -15.73 10.96 -5.70
C GLU A 51 -16.72 11.81 -4.90
N TRP A 52 -16.60 11.81 -3.57
CA TRP A 52 -17.41 12.67 -2.70
C TRP A 52 -17.13 14.18 -2.89
N GLU A 53 -15.88 14.53 -3.17
CA GLU A 53 -15.45 15.91 -3.45
C GLU A 53 -15.73 16.35 -4.89
N ASP A 54 -16.39 15.53 -5.72
CA ASP A 54 -16.71 15.89 -7.10
C ASP A 54 -17.69 17.09 -7.12
N PRO A 55 -17.27 18.26 -7.65
CA PRO A 55 -18.13 19.43 -7.72
C PRO A 55 -19.34 19.26 -8.63
N GLU A 56 -19.36 18.28 -9.55
CA GLU A 56 -20.56 17.93 -10.35
C GLU A 56 -21.63 17.22 -9.51
N GLU A 57 -21.24 16.54 -8.42
CA GLU A 57 -22.15 15.89 -7.47
C GLU A 57 -22.45 16.77 -6.24
N ASP A 58 -21.92 18.00 -6.17
CA ASP A 58 -22.18 18.93 -5.08
C ASP A 58 -23.61 19.49 -5.17
N LEU A 59 -24.53 18.81 -4.49
CA LEU A 59 -25.93 19.21 -4.34
C LEU A 59 -26.12 20.60 -3.72
N TYR A 60 -25.08 21.16 -3.09
CA TYR A 60 -25.09 22.50 -2.49
C TYR A 60 -24.45 23.56 -3.38
N ASN A 61 -23.75 23.19 -4.46
CA ASN A 61 -23.22 24.10 -5.47
C ASN A 61 -24.27 24.38 -6.54
N THR A 62 -25.48 24.76 -6.10
CA THR A 62 -26.47 25.33 -7.01
C THR A 62 -26.07 26.78 -7.26
N ASP A 63 -25.58 27.09 -8.47
CA ASP A 63 -25.36 28.46 -8.94
C ASP A 63 -26.52 29.38 -8.49
N VAL A 64 -26.17 30.45 -7.75
CA VAL A 64 -27.03 31.62 -7.53
C VAL A 64 -26.60 32.70 -8.51
#